data_AF-E3LLE5-F1
#
_entry.id   AF-E3LLE5-F1
#
_cell.length_a   1.000
_cell.length_b   1.000
_cell.length_c   1.000
_cell.angle_alpha   90.00
_cell.angle_beta   90.00
_cell.angle_gamma   90.00
#
_symmetry.space_group_name_H-M   'P 1'
#
loop_
_entity.id
_entity.type
_entity.pdbx_description
1 polymer ?
#
loop_
_entity_poly.entity_id
_entity_poly.type
_entity_poly.pdbx_seq_one_letter_code
_entity_poly.pdbx_strand_id
1 'polypeptide(L)'
;MSLVADDDTLEDVQDVLTILESYIFLVNIFLTFISIFINSFHLIIITRKSMRTSSINILMIGIAVCDLFTMFTTVYKYFNLVDRENPECITGDSLMKVYMDVTSWSSQYHFRRSSCWLGILMASVRYIIMRKMSNVRHTKIGEPRMGFILAAIVFFASVLLTVTWQFECKVIENRNFSLPVNCAEHQDINSHPKFSIILRPLSNIAAVLITRTYFILDATISNFIPCLAFPTLTVLLLRQIHKINERRSEMRRTSVTEENEEKHGLTTKVIIFITISFFIAEAPLGTIATLKTFIDRSNPLFRLLTEFVVYFTTLVTINSLLHPIFCIVMSSQYRETIKSLLRIKRKTSVMSAQKKVSFGSTQVIHMT
;
A
#
# COMPACT_ATOMS: atom_id res chain seq x y z
N MET A 1 -8.26 36.21 34.77
CA MET A 1 -8.80 35.72 33.48
C MET A 1 -8.28 34.31 33.31
N SER A 2 -9.09 33.40 33.82
CA SER A 2 -8.80 32.01 34.15
C SER A 2 -9.07 31.12 32.95
N LEU A 3 -8.04 30.40 32.48
CA LEU A 3 -8.13 29.25 31.58
C LEU A 3 -8.72 28.06 32.36
N VAL A 4 -10.03 28.10 32.61
CA VAL A 4 -10.81 27.00 33.24
C VAL A 4 -11.88 26.49 32.27
N ALA A 5 -11.69 26.72 30.97
CA ALA A 5 -12.51 26.15 29.92
C ALA A 5 -11.61 25.29 29.04
N ASP A 6 -11.32 24.04 29.43
CA ASP A 6 -10.84 23.02 28.48
C ASP A 6 -10.74 21.57 28.98
N ASP A 7 -11.32 21.19 30.13
CA ASP A 7 -11.31 19.78 30.58
C ASP A 7 -12.65 19.10 30.23
N ASP A 8 -13.79 19.68 30.63
CA ASP A 8 -15.12 19.16 30.29
C ASP A 8 -15.38 19.09 28.77
N THR A 9 -14.91 20.08 28.01
CA THR A 9 -15.04 20.09 26.54
C THR A 9 -14.14 19.07 25.86
N LEU A 10 -13.02 18.71 26.47
CA LEU A 10 -12.10 17.69 25.94
C LEU A 10 -12.60 16.28 26.24
N GLU A 11 -13.19 16.06 27.42
CA GLU A 11 -13.87 14.80 27.77
C GLU A 11 -15.11 14.57 26.90
N ASP A 12 -15.97 15.58 26.70
CA ASP A 12 -17.13 15.47 25.81
C ASP A 12 -16.73 15.16 24.36
N VAL A 13 -15.64 15.76 23.87
CA VAL A 13 -15.10 15.48 22.54
C VAL A 13 -14.53 14.06 22.46
N GLN A 14 -13.82 13.60 23.50
CA GLN A 14 -13.30 12.23 23.57
C GLN A 14 -14.43 11.20 23.56
N ASP A 15 -15.48 11.38 24.35
CA ASP A 15 -16.61 10.44 24.42
C ASP A 15 -17.32 10.31 23.06
N VAL A 16 -17.53 11.42 22.36
CA VAL A 16 -18.10 11.41 21.00
C VAL A 16 -17.15 10.71 20.01
N LEU A 17 -15.84 10.96 20.12
CA LEU A 17 -14.82 10.30 19.28
C LEU A 17 -14.79 8.79 19.51
N THR A 18 -14.91 8.31 20.75
CA THR A 18 -14.88 6.88 21.09
C THR A 18 -16.11 6.14 20.53
N ILE A 19 -17.29 6.76 20.58
CA ILE A 19 -18.49 6.19 19.95
C ILE A 19 -18.30 6.08 18.44
N LEU A 20 -17.84 7.18 17.81
CA LEU A 20 -17.61 7.23 16.37
C LEU A 20 -16.53 6.23 15.92
N GLU A 21 -15.48 6.07 16.72
CA GLU A 21 -14.40 5.12 16.51
C GLU A 21 -14.90 3.68 16.44
N SER A 22 -15.79 3.26 17.36
CA SER A 22 -16.38 1.91 17.34
C SER A 22 -17.15 1.62 16.04
N TYR A 23 -17.96 2.59 15.56
CA TYR A 23 -18.66 2.46 14.28
C TYR A 23 -17.69 2.39 13.09
N ILE A 24 -16.64 3.22 13.10
CA ILE A 24 -15.66 3.25 12.03
C ILE A 24 -14.83 1.97 12.00
N PHE A 25 -14.51 1.37 13.15
CA PHE A 25 -13.90 0.05 13.20
C PHE A 25 -14.78 -1.01 12.54
N LEU A 26 -16.09 -0.99 12.81
CA LEU A 26 -17.04 -1.92 12.19
C LEU A 26 -17.13 -1.73 10.67
N VAL A 27 -17.12 -0.48 10.21
CA VAL A 27 -17.08 -0.17 8.77
C VAL A 27 -15.77 -0.63 8.15
N ASN A 28 -14.64 -0.37 8.82
CA ASN A 28 -13.32 -0.75 8.30
C ASN A 28 -13.16 -2.27 8.18
N ILE A 29 -13.63 -3.06 9.15
CA ILE A 29 -13.58 -4.52 9.05
C ILE A 29 -14.45 -5.03 7.89
N PHE A 30 -15.64 -4.45 7.68
CA PHE A 30 -16.50 -4.80 6.54
C PHE A 30 -15.83 -4.45 5.20
N LEU A 31 -15.25 -3.25 5.09
CA LEU A 31 -14.50 -2.83 3.91
C LEU A 31 -13.26 -3.70 3.68
N THR A 32 -12.60 -4.16 4.74
CA THR A 32 -11.44 -5.06 4.68
C THR A 32 -11.83 -6.41 4.06
N PHE A 33 -12.97 -6.99 4.44
CA PHE A 33 -13.46 -8.23 3.81
C PHE A 33 -13.75 -8.05 2.31
N ILE A 34 -14.40 -6.96 1.93
CA ILE A 34 -14.62 -6.63 0.51
C ILE A 34 -13.27 -6.45 -0.20
N SER A 35 -12.32 -5.78 0.46
CA SER A 35 -10.99 -5.51 -0.08
C SER A 35 -10.21 -6.80 -0.33
N ILE A 36 -10.27 -7.78 0.58
CA ILE A 36 -9.66 -9.10 0.38
C ILE A 36 -10.24 -9.77 -0.88
N PHE A 37 -11.55 -9.75 -1.06
CA PHE A 37 -12.20 -10.35 -2.22
C PHE A 37 -11.77 -9.68 -3.54
N ILE A 38 -11.84 -8.35 -3.59
CA ILE A 38 -11.51 -7.57 -4.79
C ILE A 38 -10.01 -7.67 -5.11
N ASN A 39 -9.13 -7.57 -4.11
CA ASN A 39 -7.68 -7.68 -4.31
C ASN A 39 -7.25 -9.10 -4.69
N SER A 40 -7.95 -10.14 -4.22
CA SER A 40 -7.72 -11.51 -4.67
C SER A 40 -8.02 -11.67 -6.16
N PHE A 41 -9.14 -11.12 -6.62
CA PHE A 41 -9.48 -11.11 -8.04
C PHE A 41 -8.48 -10.29 -8.86
N HIS A 42 -8.08 -9.13 -8.36
CA HIS A 42 -7.05 -8.30 -8.96
C HIS A 42 -5.74 -9.08 -9.14
N LEU A 43 -5.28 -9.77 -8.09
CA LEU A 43 -4.07 -10.60 -8.09
C LEU A 43 -4.13 -11.71 -9.16
N ILE A 44 -5.28 -12.37 -9.30
CA ILE A 44 -5.50 -13.41 -10.32
C ILE A 44 -5.32 -12.83 -11.73
N ILE A 45 -5.79 -11.61 -11.98
CA ILE A 45 -5.67 -10.94 -13.29
C ILE A 45 -4.22 -10.57 -13.58
N ILE A 46 -3.55 -9.87 -12.67
CA ILE A 46 -2.18 -9.36 -12.90
C ILE A 46 -1.13 -10.47 -12.96
N THR A 47 -1.40 -11.62 -12.34
CA THR A 47 -0.50 -12.80 -12.39
C THR A 47 -0.52 -13.52 -13.75
N ARG A 48 -1.49 -13.23 -14.63
CA ARG A 48 -1.57 -13.87 -15.95
C ARG A 48 -0.35 -13.56 -16.81
N LYS A 49 0.01 -14.51 -17.67
CA LYS A 49 1.19 -14.41 -18.57
C LYS A 49 1.15 -13.16 -19.46
N SER A 50 -0.03 -12.72 -19.88
CA SER A 50 -0.24 -11.48 -20.67
C SER A 50 0.19 -10.21 -19.94
N MET A 51 0.10 -10.21 -18.60
CA MET A 51 0.37 -9.05 -17.76
C MET A 51 1.81 -9.05 -17.21
N ARG A 52 2.47 -10.21 -17.05
CA ARG A 52 3.85 -10.32 -16.51
C ARG A 52 4.97 -9.94 -17.48
N THR A 53 4.76 -8.90 -18.27
CA THR A 53 5.63 -8.50 -19.39
C THR A 53 6.61 -7.37 -19.05
N SER A 54 6.39 -6.65 -17.94
CA SER A 54 7.22 -5.53 -17.52
C SER A 54 7.55 -5.58 -16.03
N SER A 55 8.64 -4.95 -15.62
CA SER A 55 9.00 -4.80 -14.20
C SER A 55 7.90 -4.12 -13.39
N ILE A 56 7.20 -3.13 -13.96
CA ILE A 56 6.07 -2.43 -13.33
C ILE A 56 4.97 -3.43 -12.93
N ASN A 57 4.64 -4.37 -13.82
CA ASN A 57 3.59 -5.35 -13.55
C ASN A 57 4.03 -6.39 -12.52
N ILE A 58 5.33 -6.74 -12.46
CA ILE A 58 5.87 -7.60 -11.40
C ILE A 58 5.82 -6.89 -10.03
N LEU A 59 6.20 -5.61 -9.97
CA LEU A 59 6.11 -4.83 -8.74
C LEU A 59 4.66 -4.68 -8.27
N MET A 60 3.71 -4.49 -9.19
CA MET A 60 2.27 -4.46 -8.91
C MET A 60 1.76 -5.76 -8.30
N ILE A 61 2.26 -6.92 -8.75
CA ILE A 61 1.97 -8.22 -8.11
C ILE A 61 2.47 -8.24 -6.67
N GLY A 62 3.71 -7.78 -6.44
CA GLY A 62 4.27 -7.69 -5.09
C GLY A 62 3.43 -6.83 -4.15
N ILE A 63 2.96 -5.66 -4.62
CA ILE A 63 2.07 -4.76 -3.87
C ILE A 63 0.76 -5.49 -3.52
N ALA A 64 0.08 -6.08 -4.52
CA ALA A 64 -1.18 -6.77 -4.30
C ALA A 64 -1.06 -7.95 -3.31
N VAL A 65 0.07 -8.67 -3.32
CA VAL A 65 0.36 -9.73 -2.34
C VAL A 65 0.55 -9.13 -0.95
N CYS A 66 1.35 -8.08 -0.81
CA CYS A 66 1.56 -7.41 0.48
C CYS A 66 0.24 -6.90 1.07
N ASP A 67 -0.57 -6.23 0.24
CA ASP A 67 -1.86 -5.69 0.67
C ASP A 67 -2.79 -6.80 1.16
N LEU A 68 -2.88 -7.94 0.47
CA LEU A 68 -3.67 -9.08 0.93
C LEU A 68 -3.19 -9.60 2.29
N PHE A 69 -1.88 -9.77 2.49
CA PHE A 69 -1.35 -10.19 3.78
C PHE A 69 -1.64 -9.17 4.89
N THR A 70 -1.51 -7.86 4.61
CA THR A 70 -1.87 -6.80 5.57
C THR A 70 -3.36 -6.84 5.91
N MET A 71 -4.24 -7.10 4.95
CA MET A 71 -5.68 -7.23 5.22
C MET A 71 -5.99 -8.49 6.05
N PHE A 72 -5.35 -9.63 5.76
CA PHE A 72 -5.51 -10.85 6.57
C PHE A 72 -5.03 -10.66 8.02
N THR A 73 -3.88 -10.01 8.23
CA THR A 73 -3.41 -9.73 9.59
C THR A 73 -4.34 -8.74 10.30
N THR A 74 -4.89 -7.75 9.59
CA THR A 74 -5.90 -6.82 10.16
C THR A 74 -7.14 -7.56 10.65
N VAL A 75 -7.66 -8.53 9.87
CA VAL A 75 -8.77 -9.40 10.28
C VAL A 75 -8.39 -10.23 11.51
N TYR A 76 -7.20 -10.83 11.52
CA TYR A 76 -6.72 -11.58 12.69
C TYR A 76 -6.69 -10.71 13.94
N LYS A 77 -6.10 -9.51 13.85
CA LYS A 77 -5.98 -8.54 14.95
C LYS A 77 -7.36 -8.17 15.49
N TYR A 78 -8.34 -7.96 14.61
CA TYR A 78 -9.70 -7.60 15.03
C TYR A 78 -10.37 -8.65 15.92
N PHE A 79 -10.19 -9.94 15.61
CA PHE A 79 -10.84 -11.05 16.33
C PHE A 79 -10.04 -11.58 17.53
N ASN A 80 -8.71 -11.50 17.51
CA ASN A 80 -7.86 -12.19 18.49
C ASN A 80 -7.17 -11.26 19.49
N LEU A 81 -6.92 -10.00 19.12
CA LEU A 81 -6.27 -9.04 20.00
C LEU A 81 -7.27 -8.23 20.81
N VAL A 82 -6.97 -8.06 22.09
CA VAL A 82 -7.70 -7.17 22.99
C VAL A 82 -7.37 -5.70 22.66
N ASP A 83 -6.08 -5.38 22.54
CA ASP A 83 -5.60 -4.09 22.06
C ASP A 83 -5.01 -4.22 20.64
N ARG A 84 -5.58 -3.47 19.71
CA ARG A 84 -5.29 -3.54 18.28
C ARG A 84 -4.22 -2.55 17.83
N GLU A 85 -3.94 -1.55 18.64
CA GLU A 85 -3.09 -0.41 18.28
C GLU A 85 -1.77 -0.37 19.08
N ASN A 86 -1.74 -1.01 20.27
CA ASN A 86 -0.55 -1.06 21.12
C ASN A 86 0.00 -2.49 21.24
N PRO A 87 1.17 -2.79 20.64
CA PRO A 87 1.73 -4.14 20.72
C PRO A 87 2.20 -4.53 22.13
N GLU A 88 2.63 -3.59 22.97
CA GLU A 88 3.00 -3.87 24.39
C GLU A 88 1.85 -4.37 25.27
N CYS A 89 0.62 -4.20 24.79
CA CYS A 89 -0.60 -4.62 25.48
C CYS A 89 -0.97 -6.08 25.15
N ILE A 90 -0.10 -6.83 24.45
CA ILE A 90 -0.33 -8.25 24.17
C ILE A 90 -0.19 -9.08 25.44
N THR A 91 -1.29 -9.78 25.77
CA THR A 91 -1.43 -10.68 26.91
C THR A 91 -2.09 -11.98 26.48
N GLY A 92 -1.82 -13.08 27.18
CA GLY A 92 -2.48 -14.35 26.87
C GLY A 92 -2.26 -15.45 27.90
N ASP A 93 -3.16 -16.44 27.87
CA ASP A 93 -3.13 -17.60 28.79
C ASP A 93 -2.23 -18.74 28.28
N SER A 94 -1.93 -18.74 26.98
CA SER A 94 -1.05 -19.71 26.34
C SER A 94 0.11 -19.04 25.64
N LEU A 95 1.29 -19.68 25.73
CA LEU A 95 2.50 -19.22 25.08
C LEU A 95 2.32 -19.12 23.55
N MET A 96 1.61 -20.09 22.95
CA MET A 96 1.33 -20.11 21.52
C MET A 96 0.51 -18.88 21.09
N LYS A 97 -0.51 -18.49 21.86
CA LYS A 97 -1.31 -17.30 21.56
C LYS A 97 -0.44 -16.05 21.50
N VAL A 98 0.40 -15.82 22.50
CA VAL A 98 1.28 -14.64 22.54
C VAL A 98 2.25 -14.61 21.35
N TYR A 99 2.84 -15.75 20.98
CA TYR A 99 3.71 -15.79 19.80
C TYR A 99 2.95 -15.53 18.50
N MET A 100 1.73 -16.03 18.35
CA MET A 100 0.89 -15.77 17.18
C MET A 100 0.51 -14.28 17.09
N ASP A 101 0.16 -13.67 18.22
CA ASP A 101 -0.20 -12.25 18.32
C ASP A 101 0.97 -11.33 17.98
N VAL A 102 2.16 -11.61 18.52
CA VAL A 102 3.40 -10.89 18.18
C VAL A 102 3.76 -11.09 16.71
N THR A 103 3.62 -12.30 16.19
CA THR A 103 3.91 -12.61 14.78
C THR A 103 2.94 -11.92 13.83
N SER A 104 1.67 -11.78 14.22
CA SER A 104 0.67 -11.06 13.45
C SER A 104 1.02 -9.57 13.32
N TRP A 105 1.43 -8.94 14.42
CA TRP A 105 1.95 -7.57 14.43
C TRP A 105 3.19 -7.40 13.55
N SER A 106 4.20 -8.25 13.72
CA SER A 106 5.40 -8.25 12.89
C SER A 106 5.08 -8.39 11.41
N SER A 107 4.18 -9.30 11.07
CA SER A 107 3.76 -9.54 9.69
C SER A 107 3.10 -8.29 9.11
N GLN A 108 2.19 -7.66 9.85
CA GLN A 108 1.54 -6.43 9.42
C GLN A 108 2.55 -5.32 9.11
N TYR A 109 3.53 -5.09 10.00
CA TYR A 109 4.60 -4.11 9.77
C TYR A 109 5.45 -4.45 8.54
N HIS A 110 5.86 -5.72 8.42
CA HIS A 110 6.67 -6.20 7.30
C HIS A 110 5.99 -5.98 5.95
N PHE A 111 4.73 -6.41 5.82
CA PHE A 111 4.00 -6.32 4.55
C PHE A 111 3.61 -4.87 4.21
N ARG A 112 3.22 -4.06 5.20
CA ARG A 112 2.90 -2.65 4.98
C ARG A 112 4.13 -1.86 4.52
N ARG A 113 5.29 -2.06 5.16
CA ARG A 113 6.57 -1.47 4.73
C ARG A 113 6.93 -1.93 3.31
N SER A 114 6.82 -3.22 3.03
CA SER A 114 7.15 -3.77 1.71
C SER A 114 6.25 -3.17 0.62
N SER A 115 4.94 -3.07 0.86
CA SER A 115 3.99 -2.45 -0.07
C SER A 115 4.37 -1.00 -0.40
N CYS A 116 4.69 -0.19 0.62
CA CYS A 116 5.15 1.19 0.43
C CYS A 116 6.40 1.30 -0.45
N TRP A 117 7.45 0.53 -0.13
CA TRP A 117 8.70 0.58 -0.89
C TRP A 117 8.54 0.04 -2.31
N LEU A 118 7.74 -1.01 -2.52
CA LEU A 118 7.39 -1.49 -3.86
C LEU A 118 6.64 -0.42 -4.65
N GLY A 119 5.73 0.33 -4.01
CA GLY A 119 5.04 1.48 -4.60
C GLY A 119 5.98 2.58 -5.07
N ILE A 120 6.94 2.97 -4.22
CA ILE A 120 8.00 3.96 -4.53
C ILE A 120 8.86 3.48 -5.70
N LEU A 121 9.29 2.22 -5.70
CA LEU A 121 10.08 1.63 -6.78
C LEU A 121 9.27 1.56 -8.08
N MET A 122 7.99 1.20 -8.02
CA MET A 122 7.11 1.19 -9.18
C MET A 122 6.98 2.59 -9.79
N ALA A 123 6.77 3.63 -8.97
CA ALA A 123 6.70 5.02 -9.42
C ALA A 123 8.04 5.49 -10.02
N SER A 124 9.16 5.13 -9.39
CA SER A 124 10.51 5.45 -9.85
C SER A 124 10.83 4.80 -11.20
N VAL A 125 10.51 3.51 -11.35
CA VAL A 125 10.66 2.76 -12.60
C VAL A 125 9.82 3.40 -13.71
N ARG A 126 8.54 3.73 -13.41
CA ARG A 126 7.66 4.45 -14.36
C ARG A 126 8.28 5.77 -14.80
N TYR A 127 8.74 6.60 -13.86
CA TYR A 127 9.36 7.88 -14.17
C TYR A 127 10.62 7.71 -15.05
N ILE A 128 11.50 6.76 -14.71
CA ILE A 128 12.72 6.51 -15.49
C ILE A 128 12.40 6.04 -16.91
N ILE A 129 11.45 5.10 -17.07
CA ILE A 129 11.03 4.61 -18.39
C ILE A 129 10.47 5.75 -19.22
N MET A 130 9.61 6.59 -18.64
CA MET A 130 8.96 7.70 -19.35
C MET A 130 9.93 8.84 -19.68
N ARG A 131 10.95 9.06 -18.85
CA ARG A 131 12.04 10.01 -19.13
C ARG A 131 12.97 9.49 -20.22
N LYS A 132 13.29 8.19 -20.20
CA LYS A 132 14.23 7.56 -21.14
C LYS A 132 13.59 7.06 -22.43
N MET A 133 12.26 7.12 -22.58
CA MET A 133 11.56 6.81 -23.85
C MET A 133 12.13 7.58 -25.05
N SER A 134 12.81 8.72 -24.82
CA SER A 134 13.52 9.49 -25.84
C SER A 134 14.85 8.89 -26.33
N ASN A 135 15.46 7.95 -25.59
CA ASN A 135 16.76 7.33 -25.91
C ASN A 135 16.60 5.81 -25.96
N VAL A 136 16.40 5.29 -27.18
CA VAL A 136 15.98 3.93 -27.55
C VAL A 136 16.88 2.80 -27.01
N ARG A 137 18.06 3.07 -26.43
CA ARG A 137 19.09 2.03 -26.30
C ARG A 137 19.20 1.24 -24.99
N HIS A 138 18.72 1.72 -23.83
CA HIS A 138 18.88 0.93 -22.59
C HIS A 138 17.82 1.23 -21.53
N THR A 139 16.79 0.40 -21.43
CA THR A 139 16.00 0.30 -20.19
C THR A 139 15.87 -1.16 -19.76
N LYS A 140 17.01 -1.81 -19.47
CA LYS A 140 17.03 -3.09 -18.71
C LYS A 140 16.13 -3.04 -17.46
N ILE A 141 15.95 -1.85 -16.88
CA ILE A 141 15.05 -1.54 -15.75
C ILE A 141 13.58 -1.91 -16.03
N GLY A 142 13.13 -1.86 -17.29
CA GLY A 142 11.76 -2.22 -17.68
C GLY A 142 11.52 -3.73 -17.78
N GLU A 143 12.57 -4.55 -17.78
CA GLU A 143 12.47 -6.00 -17.92
C GLU A 143 11.87 -6.65 -16.67
N PRO A 144 11.04 -7.69 -16.81
CA PRO A 144 10.39 -8.34 -15.68
C PRO A 144 11.38 -8.91 -14.65
N ARG A 145 12.57 -9.35 -15.10
CA ARG A 145 13.66 -9.83 -14.22
C ARG A 145 14.08 -8.78 -13.20
N MET A 146 14.19 -7.51 -13.61
CA MET A 146 14.52 -6.42 -12.70
C MET A 146 13.42 -6.20 -11.66
N GLY A 147 12.15 -6.38 -12.04
CA GLY A 147 11.02 -6.30 -11.10
C GLY A 147 11.13 -7.33 -9.97
N PHE A 148 11.49 -8.58 -10.29
CA PHE A 148 11.70 -9.62 -9.28
C PHE A 148 12.89 -9.32 -8.36
N ILE A 149 14.01 -8.85 -8.92
CA ILE A 149 15.20 -8.49 -8.14
C ILE A 149 14.88 -7.35 -7.16
N LEU A 150 14.25 -6.28 -7.66
CA LEU A 150 13.84 -5.14 -6.84
C LEU A 150 12.88 -5.55 -5.73
N ALA A 151 11.90 -6.41 -6.04
CA ALA A 151 10.99 -6.92 -5.03
C ALA A 151 11.72 -7.74 -3.96
N ALA A 152 12.60 -8.67 -4.35
CA ALA A 152 13.36 -9.49 -3.42
C ALA A 152 14.22 -8.65 -2.46
N ILE A 153 14.86 -7.59 -2.96
CA ILE A 153 15.64 -6.66 -2.13
C ILE A 153 14.74 -5.99 -1.07
N VAL A 154 13.58 -5.48 -1.47
CA VAL A 154 12.63 -4.83 -0.55
C VAL A 154 12.14 -5.82 0.52
N PHE A 155 11.73 -7.02 0.11
CA PHE A 155 11.28 -8.05 1.05
C PHE A 155 12.38 -8.42 2.03
N PHE A 156 13.60 -8.70 1.56
CA PHE A 156 14.71 -9.07 2.43
C PHE A 156 15.07 -7.95 3.42
N ALA A 157 15.18 -6.71 2.95
CA ALA A 157 15.46 -5.56 3.82
C ALA A 157 14.36 -5.35 4.87
N SER A 158 13.10 -5.53 4.48
CA SER A 158 11.95 -5.39 5.38
C SER A 158 11.92 -6.50 6.43
N VAL A 159 12.22 -7.76 6.06
CA VAL A 159 12.34 -8.88 7.01
C VAL A 159 13.46 -8.61 8.01
N LEU A 160 14.64 -8.18 7.56
CA LEU A 160 15.79 -7.93 8.43
C LEU A 160 15.43 -6.93 9.55
N LEU A 161 14.81 -5.80 9.19
CA LEU A 161 14.34 -4.81 10.16
C LEU A 161 13.26 -5.41 11.09
N THR A 162 12.26 -6.12 10.55
CA THR A 162 11.18 -6.69 11.38
C THR A 162 11.71 -7.72 12.39
N VAL A 163 12.67 -8.54 11.97
CA VAL A 163 13.30 -9.54 12.83
C VAL A 163 14.10 -8.87 13.96
N THR A 164 14.79 -7.76 13.68
CA THR A 164 15.47 -7.00 14.75
C THR A 164 14.49 -6.47 15.80
N TRP A 165 13.29 -6.04 15.41
CA TRP A 165 12.24 -5.69 16.38
C TRP A 165 11.76 -6.89 17.19
N GLN A 166 11.52 -8.04 16.55
CA GLN A 166 11.12 -9.26 17.27
C GLN A 166 12.19 -9.74 18.25
N PHE A 167 13.47 -9.55 17.91
CA PHE A 167 14.54 -9.85 18.84
C PHE A 167 14.47 -8.99 20.09
N GLU A 168 14.02 -7.73 20.01
CA GLU A 168 13.85 -6.87 21.19
C GLU A 168 12.65 -7.25 22.07
N CYS A 169 11.67 -7.98 21.51
CA CYS A 169 10.54 -8.49 22.30
C CYS A 169 10.96 -9.71 23.14
N LYS A 170 10.62 -9.68 24.43
CA LYS A 170 10.76 -10.81 25.36
C LYS A 170 9.40 -11.17 25.93
N VAL A 171 9.02 -12.44 25.77
CA VAL A 171 7.85 -13.00 26.46
C VAL A 171 8.26 -13.33 27.89
N ILE A 172 7.48 -12.86 28.86
CA ILE A 172 7.63 -13.17 30.28
C ILE A 172 6.42 -13.95 30.77
N GLU A 173 6.68 -14.89 31.67
CA GLU A 173 5.64 -15.63 32.38
C GLU A 173 5.41 -14.98 33.75
N ASN A 174 4.15 -14.92 34.20
CA ASN A 174 3.71 -14.42 35.50
C ASN A 174 4.32 -13.05 35.84
N ARG A 175 3.84 -12.02 35.14
CA ARG A 175 4.30 -10.64 35.33
C ARG A 175 3.88 -10.11 36.71
N ASN A 176 4.84 -9.64 37.50
CA ASN A 176 4.63 -9.13 38.87
C ASN A 176 4.41 -7.61 38.95
N PHE A 177 4.33 -6.91 37.82
CA PHE A 177 4.14 -5.46 37.75
C PHE A 177 3.08 -5.12 36.71
N SER A 178 2.40 -3.99 36.88
CA SER A 178 1.28 -3.59 36.02
C SER A 178 1.66 -3.41 34.55
N LEU A 179 0.66 -3.53 33.68
CA LEU A 179 0.76 -3.20 32.26
C LEU A 179 0.97 -1.68 32.08
N PRO A 180 1.53 -1.26 30.93
CA PRO A 180 1.60 0.15 30.57
C PRO A 180 0.23 0.85 30.65
N VAL A 181 0.21 2.13 31.05
CA VAL A 181 -1.02 2.91 31.26
C VAL A 181 -1.89 3.04 30.02
N ASN A 182 -1.31 3.02 28.82
CA ASN A 182 -2.04 3.02 27.55
C ASN A 182 -2.88 1.75 27.32
N CYS A 183 -2.62 0.66 28.06
CA CYS A 183 -3.43 -0.55 27.97
C CYS A 183 -4.74 -0.46 28.78
N ALA A 184 -4.87 0.52 29.69
CA ALA A 184 -5.99 0.61 30.63
C ALA A 184 -7.36 0.79 29.97
N GLU A 185 -7.38 1.29 28.74
CA GLU A 185 -8.60 1.47 27.95
C GLU A 185 -9.24 0.15 27.53
N HIS A 186 -8.42 -0.87 27.23
CA HIS A 186 -8.88 -2.12 26.63
C HIS A 186 -8.74 -3.32 27.57
N GLN A 187 -7.97 -3.21 28.65
CA GLN A 187 -7.79 -4.29 29.63
C GLN A 187 -7.40 -3.76 31.02
N ASP A 188 -7.64 -4.58 32.05
CA ASP A 188 -7.23 -4.28 33.42
C ASP A 188 -5.70 -4.35 33.54
N ILE A 189 -5.07 -3.20 33.78
CA ILE A 189 -3.61 -3.07 33.92
C ILE A 189 -3.05 -3.71 35.19
N ASN A 190 -3.89 -3.94 36.20
CA ASN A 190 -3.53 -4.59 37.46
C ASN A 190 -3.72 -6.10 37.40
N SER A 191 -4.32 -6.61 36.32
CA SER A 191 -4.40 -8.05 36.09
C SER A 191 -2.99 -8.66 35.96
N HIS A 192 -2.84 -9.88 36.44
CA HIS A 192 -1.60 -10.66 36.34
C HIS A 192 -1.75 -11.72 35.24
N PRO A 193 -1.62 -11.38 33.94
CA PRO A 193 -1.72 -12.34 32.87
C PRO A 193 -0.57 -13.36 32.97
N LYS A 194 -0.88 -14.63 32.64
CA LYS A 194 0.10 -15.72 32.69
C LYS A 194 1.27 -15.46 31.73
N PHE A 195 1.00 -15.00 30.52
CA PHE A 195 2.03 -14.57 29.57
C PHE A 195 1.78 -13.15 29.10
N SER A 196 2.86 -12.37 29.01
CA SER A 196 2.83 -11.01 28.46
C SER A 196 4.15 -10.69 27.78
N ILE A 197 4.17 -9.60 27.01
CA ILE A 197 5.40 -9.14 26.37
C ILE A 197 5.99 -7.94 27.10
N ILE A 198 7.32 -7.87 27.11
CA ILE A 198 8.09 -6.69 27.47
C ILE A 198 9.19 -6.47 26.43
N LEU A 199 9.63 -5.23 26.28
CA LEU A 199 10.91 -4.99 25.63
C LEU A 199 12.02 -5.56 26.52
N ARG A 200 13.05 -6.16 25.91
CA ARG A 200 14.17 -6.72 26.66
C ARG A 200 14.76 -5.63 27.56
N PRO A 201 14.97 -5.94 28.86
CA PRO A 201 15.58 -4.98 29.77
C PRO A 201 16.99 -4.67 29.29
N LEU A 202 17.23 -3.39 29.02
CA LEU A 202 18.48 -2.89 28.47
C LEU A 202 19.45 -2.72 29.65
N SER A 203 20.39 -3.66 29.78
CA SER A 203 21.30 -3.71 30.94
C SER A 203 22.31 -2.57 30.99
N ASN A 204 22.66 -2.02 29.83
CA ASN A 204 23.69 -0.99 29.67
C ASN A 204 23.17 0.18 28.83
N ILE A 205 23.70 1.39 29.09
CA ILE A 205 23.38 2.62 28.33
C ILE A 205 23.59 2.43 26.82
N ALA A 206 24.62 1.67 26.42
CA ALA A 206 24.88 1.35 25.02
C ALA A 206 23.70 0.60 24.36
N ALA A 207 23.07 -0.34 25.08
CA ALA A 207 21.91 -1.06 24.57
C ALA A 207 20.71 -0.11 24.40
N VAL A 208 20.47 0.78 25.36
CA VAL A 208 19.43 1.81 25.27
C VAL A 208 19.61 2.70 24.03
N LEU A 209 20.84 3.13 23.77
CA LEU A 209 21.15 3.93 22.57
C LEU A 209 20.91 3.14 21.29
N ILE A 210 21.30 1.87 21.22
CA ILE A 210 21.09 1.02 20.03
C ILE A 210 19.60 0.85 19.75
N THR A 211 18.81 0.46 20.74
CA THR A 211 17.37 0.23 20.58
C THR A 211 16.63 1.52 20.22
N ARG A 212 16.97 2.65 20.85
CA ARG A 212 16.38 3.95 20.50
C ARG A 212 16.75 4.38 19.07
N THR A 213 18.01 4.18 18.68
CA THR A 213 18.47 4.46 17.31
C THR A 213 17.72 3.57 16.30
N TYR A 214 17.53 2.29 16.62
CA TYR A 214 16.75 1.38 15.79
C TYR A 214 15.31 1.87 15.59
N PHE A 215 14.58 2.24 16.65
CA PHE A 215 13.22 2.74 16.52
C PHE A 215 13.12 4.03 15.68
N ILE A 216 14.08 4.94 15.82
CA ILE A 216 14.13 6.17 15.00
C ILE A 216 14.39 5.81 13.53
N LEU A 217 15.35 4.92 13.26
CA LEU A 217 15.64 4.45 11.91
C LEU A 217 14.43 3.76 11.28
N ASP A 218 13.77 2.87 12.03
CA ASP A 218 12.60 2.13 11.58
C ASP A 218 11.44 3.07 11.24
N ALA A 219 11.14 4.04 12.11
CA ALA A 219 10.13 5.06 11.87
C ALA A 219 10.45 5.92 10.64
N THR A 220 11.73 6.27 10.46
CA THR A 220 12.18 7.07 9.33
C THR A 220 12.03 6.31 8.00
N ILE A 221 12.46 5.04 7.97
CA ILE A 221 12.42 4.19 6.77
C ILE A 221 11.00 3.75 6.42
N SER A 222 10.18 3.45 7.43
CA SER A 222 8.84 2.88 7.24
C SER A 222 7.77 3.92 6.95
N ASN A 223 7.90 5.13 7.51
CA ASN A 223 6.83 6.12 7.48
C ASN A 223 7.29 7.45 6.88
N PHE A 224 8.37 8.04 7.38
CA PHE A 224 8.79 9.38 6.98
C PHE A 224 9.24 9.45 5.52
N ILE A 225 10.12 8.54 5.08
CA ILE A 225 10.60 8.50 3.69
C ILE A 225 9.44 8.27 2.71
N PRO A 226 8.57 7.25 2.88
CA PRO A 226 7.41 7.07 2.01
C PRO A 226 6.49 8.29 1.95
N CYS A 227 6.22 8.93 3.09
CA CYS A 227 5.37 10.13 3.17
C CYS A 227 5.85 11.26 2.24
N LEU A 228 7.17 11.44 2.09
CA LEU A 228 7.75 12.45 1.19
C LEU A 228 7.99 11.91 -0.23
N ALA A 229 8.37 10.65 -0.36
CA ALA A 229 8.72 10.04 -1.65
C ALA A 229 7.51 9.90 -2.58
N PHE A 230 6.34 9.50 -2.06
CA PHE A 230 5.14 9.33 -2.86
C PHE A 230 4.68 10.63 -3.56
N PRO A 231 4.45 11.76 -2.87
CA PRO A 231 4.05 13.00 -3.52
C PRO A 231 5.14 13.54 -4.46
N THR A 232 6.42 13.50 -4.06
CA THR A 232 7.52 14.01 -4.90
C THR A 232 7.66 13.24 -6.21
N LEU A 233 7.72 11.89 -6.15
CA LEU A 233 7.78 11.05 -7.35
C LEU A 233 6.56 11.23 -8.24
N THR A 234 5.39 11.46 -7.64
CA THR A 234 4.19 11.60 -8.45
C THR A 234 4.10 12.95 -9.15
N VAL A 235 4.53 14.04 -8.52
CA VAL A 235 4.69 15.34 -9.19
C VAL A 235 5.70 15.24 -10.34
N LEU A 236 6.82 14.54 -10.14
CA LEU A 236 7.81 14.31 -11.20
C LEU A 236 7.22 13.50 -12.36
N LEU A 237 6.43 12.47 -12.07
CA LEU A 237 5.75 11.66 -13.08
C LEU A 237 4.73 12.49 -13.87
N LEU A 238 3.91 13.29 -13.20
CA LEU A 238 2.91 14.17 -13.81
C LEU A 238 3.56 15.21 -14.74
N ARG A 239 4.64 15.86 -14.29
CA ARG A 239 5.42 16.80 -15.11
C ARG A 239 5.95 16.12 -16.38
N GLN A 240 6.46 14.90 -16.25
CA GLN A 240 6.97 14.14 -17.39
C GLN A 240 5.86 13.72 -18.36
N ILE A 241 4.69 13.31 -17.84
CA ILE A 241 3.51 13.02 -18.66
C ILE A 241 3.08 14.26 -19.43
N HIS A 242 2.99 15.40 -18.75
CA HIS A 242 2.58 16.66 -19.36
C HIS A 242 3.52 17.05 -20.51
N LYS A 243 4.84 17.01 -20.26
CA LYS A 243 5.86 17.28 -21.27
C LYS A 243 5.79 16.32 -22.47
N ILE A 244 5.48 15.04 -22.25
CA ILE A 244 5.28 14.07 -23.34
C ILE A 244 4.00 14.41 -24.14
N ASN A 245 2.93 14.78 -23.45
CA ASN A 245 1.66 15.14 -24.08
C ASN A 245 1.80 16.44 -24.90
N GLU A 246 2.50 17.45 -24.39
CA GLU A 246 2.82 18.69 -25.14
C GLU A 246 3.57 18.38 -26.42
N ARG A 247 4.70 17.65 -26.34
CA ARG A 247 5.46 17.22 -27.52
C ARG A 247 4.63 16.42 -28.52
N ARG A 248 3.70 15.57 -28.04
CA ARG A 248 2.79 14.81 -28.91
C ARG A 248 1.75 15.71 -29.57
N SER A 249 1.25 16.73 -28.86
CA SER A 249 0.30 17.70 -29.42
C SER A 249 0.94 18.59 -30.48
N GLU A 250 2.18 19.03 -30.27
CA GLU A 250 2.99 19.75 -31.28
C GLU A 250 3.20 18.92 -32.54
N MET A 251 3.46 17.62 -32.38
CA MET A 251 3.67 16.68 -33.49
C MET A 251 2.37 16.23 -34.18
N ARG A 252 1.20 16.35 -33.53
CA ARG A 252 -0.12 15.97 -34.05
C ARG A 252 -0.90 17.11 -34.71
N ARG A 253 -0.48 18.37 -34.55
CA ARG A 253 -1.07 19.52 -35.25
C ARG A 253 -1.07 19.38 -36.79
N THR A 254 -0.36 18.40 -37.33
CA THR A 254 -0.32 18.03 -38.75
C THR A 254 -1.29 16.90 -39.18
N SER A 255 -2.09 16.32 -38.28
CA SER A 255 -3.07 15.27 -38.62
C SER A 255 -4.30 15.31 -37.70
N VAL A 256 -5.49 15.56 -38.28
CA VAL A 256 -6.77 15.66 -37.57
C VAL A 256 -7.17 14.29 -37.02
N THR A 257 -7.20 14.12 -35.70
CA THR A 257 -7.82 12.94 -35.05
C THR A 257 -8.32 13.30 -33.64
N GLU A 258 -9.55 13.79 -33.55
CA GLU A 258 -10.20 14.28 -32.31
C GLU A 258 -10.46 13.16 -31.27
N GLU A 259 -10.76 11.93 -31.70
CA GLU A 259 -11.12 10.83 -30.78
C GLU A 259 -10.00 10.39 -29.81
N ASN A 260 -8.74 10.63 -30.15
CA ASN A 260 -7.61 10.21 -29.30
C ASN A 260 -7.26 11.22 -28.21
N GLU A 261 -7.71 12.47 -28.31
CA GLU A 261 -7.42 13.52 -27.32
C GLU A 261 -8.22 13.32 -26.02
N GLU A 262 -9.52 13.01 -26.16
CA GLU A 262 -10.41 12.80 -25.01
C GLU A 262 -9.96 11.61 -24.15
N LYS A 263 -9.55 10.51 -24.78
CA LYS A 263 -9.05 9.30 -24.11
C LYS A 263 -7.71 9.51 -23.41
N HIS A 264 -6.82 10.34 -23.98
CA HIS A 264 -5.56 10.71 -23.35
C HIS A 264 -5.77 11.66 -22.17
N GLY A 265 -6.64 12.67 -22.33
CA GLY A 265 -7.02 13.60 -21.26
C GLY A 265 -7.67 12.87 -20.08
N LEU A 266 -8.54 11.89 -20.33
CA LEU A 266 -9.14 11.05 -19.30
C LEU A 266 -8.08 10.26 -18.53
N THR A 267 -7.11 9.64 -19.21
CA THR A 267 -6.05 8.87 -18.54
C THR A 267 -5.20 9.75 -17.63
N THR A 268 -4.83 10.97 -18.07
CA THR A 268 -4.08 11.93 -17.24
C THR A 268 -4.89 12.41 -16.04
N LYS A 269 -6.18 12.73 -16.21
CA LYS A 269 -7.08 13.11 -15.11
C LYS A 269 -7.19 11.99 -14.07
N VAL A 270 -7.31 10.73 -14.50
CA VAL A 270 -7.37 9.59 -13.58
C VAL A 270 -6.04 9.42 -12.83
N ILE A 271 -4.88 9.58 -13.49
CA ILE A 271 -3.58 9.52 -12.80
C ILE A 271 -3.49 10.58 -11.69
N ILE A 272 -3.91 11.81 -11.98
CA ILE A 272 -3.93 12.90 -10.99
C ILE A 272 -4.86 12.54 -9.82
N PHE A 273 -6.06 12.04 -10.11
CA PHE A 273 -7.01 11.65 -9.06
C PHE A 273 -6.44 10.55 -8.15
N ILE A 274 -5.88 9.48 -8.71
CA ILE A 274 -5.24 8.39 -7.94
C ILE A 274 -4.14 8.94 -7.04
N THR A 275 -3.34 9.85 -7.58
CA THR A 275 -2.22 10.46 -6.85
C THR A 275 -2.71 11.20 -5.62
N ILE A 276 -3.70 12.06 -5.80
CA ILE A 276 -4.24 12.91 -4.73
C ILE A 276 -4.91 12.03 -3.69
N SER A 277 -5.74 11.07 -4.10
CA SER A 277 -6.41 10.12 -3.20
C SER A 277 -5.40 9.28 -2.40
N PHE A 278 -4.34 8.80 -3.05
CA PHE A 278 -3.28 8.06 -2.37
C PHE A 278 -2.52 8.93 -1.36
N PHE A 279 -2.20 10.17 -1.72
CA PHE A 279 -1.51 11.09 -0.82
C PHE A 279 -2.35 11.44 0.41
N ILE A 280 -3.64 11.75 0.22
CA ILE A 280 -4.57 12.05 1.32
C ILE A 280 -4.74 10.84 2.25
N ALA A 281 -4.75 9.62 1.72
CA ALA A 281 -4.90 8.41 2.52
C ALA A 281 -3.63 8.07 3.33
N GLU A 282 -2.44 8.09 2.71
CA GLU A 282 -1.22 7.57 3.35
C GLU A 282 -0.41 8.62 4.11
N ALA A 283 -0.42 9.90 3.70
CA ALA A 283 0.43 10.92 4.33
C ALA A 283 0.09 11.21 5.79
N PRO A 284 -1.20 11.32 6.19
CA PRO A 284 -1.55 11.51 7.60
C PRO A 284 -1.15 10.32 8.45
N LEU A 285 -1.36 9.10 7.95
CA LEU A 285 -1.02 7.86 8.65
C LEU A 285 0.49 7.73 8.88
N GLY A 286 1.30 8.08 7.87
CA GLY A 286 2.76 8.15 8.01
C GLY A 286 3.21 9.20 9.02
N THR A 287 2.56 10.37 9.02
CA THR A 287 2.87 11.47 9.94
C THR A 287 2.55 11.10 11.38
N ILE A 288 1.38 10.49 11.63
CA ILE A 288 0.97 9.99 12.95
C ILE A 288 1.99 8.98 13.48
N ALA A 289 2.39 8.02 12.64
CA ALA A 289 3.33 6.98 13.04
C ALA A 289 4.72 7.56 13.38
N THR A 290 5.20 8.58 12.66
CA THR A 290 6.44 9.27 13.00
C THR A 290 6.31 10.06 14.29
N LEU A 291 5.22 10.82 14.46
CA LEU A 291 5.01 11.65 15.65
C LEU A 291 4.93 10.80 16.93
N LYS A 292 4.24 9.65 16.87
CA LYS A 292 4.18 8.66 17.97
C LYS A 292 5.54 8.15 18.43
N THR A 293 6.58 8.21 17.60
CA THR A 293 7.93 7.74 18.00
C THR A 293 8.71 8.74 18.84
N PHE A 294 8.33 10.02 18.79
CA PHE A 294 8.97 11.08 19.56
C PHE A 294 8.19 11.48 20.82
N ILE A 295 6.91 11.12 20.88
CA ILE A 295 6.03 11.40 22.02
C ILE A 295 6.11 10.26 23.02
N ASP A 296 6.15 10.60 24.32
CA ASP A 296 6.04 9.62 25.39
C ASP A 296 4.63 9.03 25.47
N ARG A 297 4.51 7.75 25.75
CA ARG A 297 3.24 7.00 25.70
C ARG A 297 2.25 7.41 26.79
N SER A 298 2.75 8.04 27.84
CA SER A 298 1.95 8.64 28.92
C SER A 298 1.25 9.93 28.50
N ASN A 299 1.65 10.55 27.39
CA ASN A 299 1.14 11.84 26.95
C ASN A 299 -0.27 11.69 26.33
N PRO A 300 -1.25 12.53 26.68
CA PRO A 300 -2.60 12.47 26.10
C PRO A 300 -2.60 12.61 24.57
N LEU A 301 -1.62 13.31 23.99
CA LEU A 301 -1.46 13.42 22.54
C LEU A 301 -1.18 12.05 21.88
N PHE A 302 -0.52 11.12 22.56
CA PHE A 302 -0.30 9.77 22.04
C PHE A 302 -1.64 9.02 21.87
N ARG A 303 -2.57 9.20 22.81
CA ARG A 303 -3.91 8.61 22.76
C ARG A 303 -4.72 9.19 21.60
N LEU A 304 -4.81 10.52 21.52
CA LEU A 304 -5.48 11.21 20.41
C LEU A 304 -4.95 10.76 19.03
N LEU A 305 -3.63 10.64 18.90
CA LEU A 305 -3.00 10.15 17.66
C LEU A 305 -3.35 8.69 17.37
N THR A 306 -3.63 7.88 18.38
CA THR A 306 -4.06 6.48 18.24
C THR A 306 -5.48 6.39 17.70
N GLU A 307 -6.40 7.18 18.24
CA GLU A 307 -7.79 7.24 17.78
C GLU A 307 -7.86 7.63 16.29
N PHE A 308 -7.03 8.58 15.85
CA PHE A 308 -6.99 8.96 14.43
C PHE A 308 -6.49 7.85 13.48
N VAL A 309 -5.78 6.83 13.96
CA VAL A 309 -5.23 5.76 13.11
C VAL A 309 -6.35 5.02 12.37
N VAL A 310 -7.49 4.75 13.00
CA VAL A 310 -8.56 3.98 12.37
C VAL A 310 -9.19 4.73 11.19
N TYR A 311 -9.32 6.05 11.30
CA TYR A 311 -9.91 6.91 10.26
C TYR A 311 -9.06 6.88 8.99
N PHE A 312 -7.75 7.11 9.13
CA PHE A 312 -6.83 7.09 8.00
C PHE A 312 -6.60 5.68 7.47
N THR A 313 -6.60 4.66 8.32
CA THR A 313 -6.57 3.26 7.88
C THR A 313 -7.80 2.92 7.02
N THR A 314 -8.98 3.42 7.39
CA THR A 314 -10.20 3.26 6.59
C THR A 314 -10.07 3.92 5.22
N LEU A 315 -9.49 5.12 5.14
CA LEU A 315 -9.21 5.79 3.87
C LEU A 315 -8.23 4.99 3.00
N VAL A 316 -7.19 4.40 3.60
CA VAL A 316 -6.25 3.50 2.90
C VAL A 316 -6.98 2.26 2.36
N THR A 317 -7.86 1.64 3.16
CA THR A 317 -8.68 0.50 2.72
C THR A 317 -9.57 0.87 1.54
N ILE A 318 -10.23 2.03 1.57
CA ILE A 318 -11.03 2.56 0.45
C ILE A 318 -10.15 2.77 -0.79
N ASN A 319 -8.97 3.35 -0.63
CA ASN A 319 -8.06 3.58 -1.75
C ASN A 319 -7.58 2.26 -2.38
N SER A 320 -7.35 1.22 -1.57
CA SER A 320 -7.03 -0.13 -2.04
C SER A 320 -8.19 -0.73 -2.86
N LEU A 321 -9.44 -0.57 -2.42
CA LEU A 321 -10.63 -1.02 -3.17
C LEU A 321 -10.74 -0.39 -4.56
N LEU A 322 -10.30 0.86 -4.70
CA LEU A 322 -10.35 1.58 -5.97
C LEU A 322 -9.21 1.17 -6.93
N HIS A 323 -8.12 0.58 -6.43
CA HIS A 323 -6.95 0.25 -7.25
C HIS A 323 -7.27 -0.62 -8.48
N PRO A 324 -8.04 -1.71 -8.37
CA PRO A 324 -8.36 -2.55 -9.52
C PRO A 324 -9.28 -1.83 -10.51
N ILE A 325 -10.18 -0.97 -10.03
CA ILE A 325 -11.03 -0.12 -10.88
C ILE A 325 -10.16 0.81 -11.72
N PHE A 326 -9.16 1.43 -11.11
CA PHE A 326 -8.21 2.26 -11.83
C PHE A 326 -7.42 1.49 -12.89
N CYS A 327 -7.01 0.25 -12.60
CA CYS A 327 -6.36 -0.62 -13.59
C CYS A 327 -7.26 -0.91 -14.79
N ILE A 328 -8.58 -1.11 -14.58
CA ILE A 328 -9.57 -1.28 -15.66
C ILE A 328 -9.62 -0.03 -16.54
N VAL A 329 -9.68 1.15 -15.94
CA VAL A 329 -9.79 2.43 -16.68
C VAL A 329 -8.50 2.70 -17.48
N MET A 330 -7.33 2.50 -16.89
CA MET A 330 -6.06 2.88 -17.52
C MET A 330 -5.51 1.88 -18.53
N SER A 331 -5.68 0.57 -18.31
CA SER A 331 -4.95 -0.44 -19.08
C SER A 331 -5.86 -1.23 -20.02
N SER A 332 -5.60 -1.10 -21.32
CA SER A 332 -6.24 -1.96 -22.33
C SER A 332 -5.86 -3.43 -22.15
N GLN A 333 -4.60 -3.72 -21.81
CA GLN A 333 -4.12 -5.07 -21.55
C GLN A 333 -4.85 -5.72 -20.35
N TYR A 334 -5.13 -4.93 -19.32
CA TYR A 334 -5.90 -5.37 -18.16
C TYR A 334 -7.34 -5.74 -18.55
N ARG A 335 -8.02 -4.87 -19.33
CA ARG A 335 -9.38 -5.13 -19.82
C ARG A 335 -9.47 -6.36 -20.72
N GLU A 336 -8.52 -6.55 -21.63
CA GLU A 336 -8.51 -7.73 -22.51
C GLU A 336 -8.24 -9.02 -21.71
N THR A 337 -7.39 -8.96 -20.67
CA THR A 337 -7.17 -10.09 -19.77
C THR A 337 -8.45 -10.45 -19.01
N ILE A 338 -9.22 -9.46 -18.52
CA ILE A 338 -10.54 -9.72 -17.90
C ILE A 338 -11.51 -10.40 -18.88
N LYS A 339 -11.65 -9.87 -20.11
CA LYS A 339 -12.54 -10.47 -21.12
C LYS A 339 -12.16 -11.91 -21.44
N SER A 340 -10.86 -12.17 -21.54
CA SER A 340 -10.32 -13.52 -21.74
C SER A 340 -10.69 -14.46 -20.57
N LEU A 341 -10.59 -13.98 -19.32
CA LEU A 341 -10.95 -14.76 -18.14
C LEU A 341 -12.44 -15.04 -18.03
N LEU A 342 -13.27 -14.04 -18.34
CA LEU A 342 -14.73 -14.17 -18.35
C LEU A 342 -15.27 -14.88 -19.60
N ARG A 343 -14.39 -15.36 -20.49
CA ARG A 343 -14.74 -15.98 -21.78
C ARG A 343 -15.73 -15.15 -22.61
N ILE A 344 -15.69 -13.82 -22.49
CA ILE A 344 -16.48 -12.91 -23.33
C ILE A 344 -15.80 -12.90 -24.70
N LYS A 345 -16.10 -13.89 -25.53
CA LYS A 345 -15.67 -13.91 -26.94
C LYS A 345 -16.30 -12.69 -27.62
N ARG A 346 -15.46 -11.82 -28.19
CA ARG A 346 -15.89 -10.90 -29.25
C ARG A 346 -16.52 -11.76 -30.34
N LYS A 347 -17.79 -11.52 -30.69
CA LYS A 347 -18.30 -11.91 -32.02
C LYS A 347 -17.41 -11.18 -33.02
N THR A 348 -16.47 -11.89 -33.62
CA THR A 348 -15.80 -11.39 -34.82
C THR A 348 -16.90 -11.27 -35.87
N SER A 349 -17.31 -10.05 -36.19
CA SER A 349 -18.04 -9.79 -37.42
C SER A 349 -17.13 -10.23 -38.56
N VAL A 350 -17.40 -11.40 -39.10
CA VAL A 350 -16.90 -11.82 -40.41
C VAL A 350 -17.47 -10.81 -41.39
N MET A 351 -16.71 -9.75 -41.69
CA MET A 351 -16.93 -9.03 -42.94
C MET A 351 -16.53 -9.99 -44.05
N SER A 352 -17.57 -10.55 -44.67
CA SER A 352 -17.53 -11.32 -45.89
C SER A 352 -16.70 -10.58 -46.96
N ALA A 353 -15.51 -11.08 -47.27
CA ALA A 353 -14.92 -10.90 -48.58
C ALA A 353 -15.30 -12.12 -49.42
N GLN A 354 -16.54 -12.14 -49.90
CA GLN A 354 -17.00 -13.15 -50.86
C GLN A 354 -16.87 -12.59 -52.28
N LYS A 355 -16.01 -13.25 -53.07
CA LYS A 355 -15.97 -13.37 -54.53
C LYS A 355 -15.80 -12.09 -55.38
N LYS A 356 -14.67 -12.06 -56.09
CA LYS A 356 -14.69 -12.12 -57.57
C LYS A 356 -13.68 -13.17 -58.05
N VAL A 357 -14.22 -14.23 -58.64
CA VAL A 357 -13.53 -15.16 -59.55
C VAL A 357 -13.86 -14.71 -60.98
N SER A 358 -13.00 -15.05 -61.95
CA SER A 358 -13.11 -14.89 -63.42
C SER A 358 -12.24 -13.74 -63.93
N PHE A 359 -11.37 -13.83 -64.94
CA PHE A 359 -11.07 -14.84 -65.97
C PHE A 359 -9.66 -14.50 -66.52
N GLY A 360 -8.97 -15.44 -67.16
CA GLY A 360 -7.63 -15.21 -67.72
C GLY A 360 -7.60 -14.40 -69.01
N SER A 361 -6.45 -13.78 -69.28
CA SER A 361 -5.87 -13.58 -70.63
C SER A 361 -4.50 -12.90 -70.54
N THR A 362 -3.46 -13.68 -70.88
CA THR A 362 -2.29 -13.37 -71.73
C THR A 362 -1.79 -11.92 -71.88
N GLN A 363 -0.50 -11.70 -71.53
CA GLN A 363 0.62 -11.20 -72.38
C GLN A 363 1.75 -10.65 -71.46
N VAL A 364 2.95 -11.25 -71.45
CA VAL A 364 4.18 -10.80 -72.17
C VAL A 364 4.45 -9.31 -71.91
N ILE A 365 5.53 -8.91 -71.23
CA ILE A 365 6.81 -8.54 -71.85
C ILE A 365 7.92 -8.48 -70.77
N HIS A 366 9.11 -8.84 -71.25
CA HIS A 366 10.41 -9.05 -70.62
C HIS A 366 11.22 -7.74 -70.45
N MET A 367 12.40 -7.88 -69.82
CA MET A 367 13.59 -7.00 -69.81
C MET A 367 13.60 -5.91 -68.72
N THR A 368 14.65 -5.74 -67.91
CA THR A 368 16.01 -6.33 -67.89
C THR A 368 16.57 -6.17 -66.50
#